data_AF-A0AA85K694-F1
#
_entry.id   AF-A0AA85K694-F1
#
_cell.length_a   1.000
_cell.length_b   1.000
_cell.length_c   1.000
_cell.angle_alpha   90.00
_cell.angle_beta   90.00
_cell.angle_gamma   90.00
#
_symmetry.space_group_name_H-M   'P 1'
#
loop_
_entity.id
_entity.type
_entity.pdbx_description
1 polymer ?
#
loop_
_entity_poly.entity_id
_entity_poly.type
_entity_poly.pdbx_seq_one_letter_code
_entity_poly.pdbx_strand_id
1 'polypeptide(L)' 'MSDLSPKVIRIRSTPKTIQLVPYWPDNAETWFLLAEADFCEHGITDQRSQLLAVIHALPREFSKYVTSQMLSPE' A
#
# COMPACT_ATOMS: atom_id res chain seq x y z
N MET A 1 -7.82 13.06 14.72
CA MET A 1 -8.83 12.45 13.82
C MET A 1 -8.12 12.12 12.52
N SER A 2 -7.84 10.84 12.29
CA SER A 2 -7.20 10.36 11.05
C SER A 2 -8.23 10.45 9.93
N ASP A 3 -7.87 11.05 8.80
CA ASP A 3 -8.69 11.09 7.60
C ASP A 3 -8.84 9.66 7.05
N LEU A 4 -10.06 9.11 7.09
CA LEU A 4 -10.42 7.76 6.64
C LEU A 4 -10.90 7.75 5.17
N SER A 5 -10.51 8.76 4.40
CA SER A 5 -10.91 8.88 2.99
C SER A 5 -10.06 7.92 2.14
N PRO A 6 -10.66 7.02 1.33
CA PRO A 6 -9.91 6.07 0.52
C PRO A 6 -8.97 6.80 -0.45
N LYS A 7 -7.69 6.42 -0.42
CA LYS A 7 -6.66 7.04 -1.27
C LYS A 7 -6.50 6.25 -2.55
N VAL A 8 -6.77 6.92 -3.66
CA VAL A 8 -6.58 6.38 -5.00
C VAL A 8 -5.08 6.35 -5.31
N ILE A 9 -4.53 5.16 -5.59
CA ILE A 9 -3.09 4.99 -5.86
C ILE A 9 -2.92 4.46 -7.27
N ARG A 10 -2.17 5.22 -8.07
CA ARG A 10 -1.82 4.84 -9.43
C ARG A 10 -0.46 4.14 -9.45
N ILE A 11 -0.47 2.82 -9.60
CA ILE A 11 0.76 2.02 -9.81
C ILE A 11 1.18 2.22 -11.27
N ARG A 12 2.40 2.72 -11.51
CA ARG A 12 2.88 3.03 -12.88
C ARG A 12 3.19 1.80 -13.76
N SER A 13 3.08 0.58 -13.21
CA SER A 13 3.41 -0.67 -13.91
C SER A 13 2.20 -1.33 -14.59
N THR A 14 0.97 -0.86 -14.34
CA THR A 14 -0.24 -1.38 -14.95
C THR A 14 -1.21 -0.22 -15.26
N PRO A 15 -2.05 -0.32 -16.31
CA PRO A 15 -3.07 0.71 -16.58
C PRO A 15 -4.18 0.78 -15.51
N LYS A 16 -4.13 -0.12 -14.52
CA LYS A 16 -5.16 -0.31 -13.50
C LYS A 16 -4.82 0.51 -12.26
N THR A 17 -5.72 1.41 -11.90
CA THR A 17 -5.62 2.19 -10.66
C THR A 17 -6.29 1.38 -9.56
N ILE A 18 -5.59 1.11 -8.47
CA ILE A 18 -6.15 0.42 -7.29
C ILE A 18 -6.47 1.46 -6.22
N GLN A 19 -7.62 1.31 -5.57
CA GLN A 19 -7.98 2.11 -4.41
C GLN A 19 -7.82 1.22 -3.19
N LEU A 20 -6.71 1.38 -2.47
CA LEU A 20 -6.54 0.68 -1.21
C LEU A 20 -7.39 1.37 -0.14
N VAL A 21 -7.92 0.56 0.77
CA VAL A 21 -8.55 1.07 1.98
C VAL A 21 -7.56 1.98 2.74
N PRO A 22 -8.02 3.10 3.35
CA PRO A 22 -7.14 4.01 4.07
C PRO A 22 -6.37 3.25 5.16
N TYR A 23 -5.09 3.55 5.34
CA TYR A 23 -4.31 2.91 6.41
C TYR A 23 -4.84 3.30 7.80
N TRP A 24 -5.15 2.29 8.62
CA TRP A 24 -5.43 2.46 10.05
C TRP A 24 -4.42 1.65 10.88
N PRO A 25 -3.70 2.29 11.83
CA PRO A 25 -2.66 1.64 12.60
C PRO A 25 -3.20 0.64 13.64
N ASP A 26 -4.44 0.85 14.11
CA ASP A 26 -5.04 0.06 15.20
C ASP A 26 -5.21 -1.43 14.86
N ASN A 27 -5.21 -1.78 13.57
CA ASN A 27 -5.30 -3.15 13.09
C ASN A 27 -4.63 -3.30 11.73
N ALA A 28 -3.31 -3.06 11.71
CA ALA A 28 -2.49 -3.09 10.50
C ALA A 28 -2.54 -4.46 9.79
N GLU A 29 -2.65 -5.57 10.53
CA GLU A 29 -2.76 -6.92 9.97
C GLU A 29 -4.03 -7.07 9.12
N THR A 30 -5.19 -6.66 9.64
CA THR A 30 -6.44 -6.68 8.86
C THR A 30 -6.38 -5.75 7.65
N TRP A 31 -5.72 -4.60 7.78
CA TRP A 31 -5.49 -3.70 6.65
C TRP A 31 -4.65 -4.36 5.54
N PHE A 32 -3.57 -5.08 5.91
CA PHE A 32 -2.74 -5.82 4.95
C PHE A 32 -3.51 -6.95 4.27
N LEU A 33 -4.34 -7.70 5.00
CA LEU A 33 -5.18 -8.76 4.43
C LEU A 33 -6.20 -8.22 3.41
N LEU A 34 -6.77 -7.05 3.67
CA LEU A 34 -7.67 -6.39 2.71
C LEU A 34 -6.92 -5.91 1.46
N ALA A 35 -5.73 -5.33 1.62
CA ALA A 35 -4.89 -4.94 0.50
C ALA A 35 -4.48 -6.13 -0.36
N GLU A 36 -4.16 -7.29 0.25
CA GLU A 36 -3.85 -8.52 -0.46
C GLU A 36 -5.05 -9.04 -1.27
N ALA A 37 -6.25 -9.03 -0.68
CA ALA A 37 -7.48 -9.39 -1.38
C ALA A 37 -7.73 -8.47 -2.59
N ASP A 38 -7.55 -7.16 -2.43
CA ASP A 38 -7.68 -6.19 -3.53
C ASP A 38 -6.64 -6.45 -4.64
N PHE A 39 -5.40 -6.80 -4.28
CA PHE A 39 -4.37 -7.17 -5.26
C PHE A 39 -4.76 -8.41 -6.05
N CYS A 40 -5.28 -9.44 -5.38
CA CYS A 40 -5.76 -10.66 -6.01
C CYS A 40 -6.93 -10.38 -6.97
N GLU A 41 -7.92 -9.59 -6.55
CA GLU A 41 -9.06 -9.19 -7.40
C GLU A 41 -8.61 -8.41 -8.64
N HIS A 42 -7.61 -7.55 -8.47
CA HIS A 42 -7.09 -6.72 -9.56
C HIS A 42 -6.09 -7.45 -10.46
N GLY A 43 -5.65 -8.66 -10.09
CA GLY A 43 -4.65 -9.45 -10.81
C GLY A 43 -3.22 -8.92 -10.65
N ILE A 44 -2.95 -8.18 -9.57
CA ILE A 44 -1.63 -7.61 -9.27
C ILE A 44 -0.81 -8.68 -8.56
N THR A 45 0.00 -9.44 -9.31
CA THR A 45 0.88 -10.49 -8.78
C THR A 45 2.33 -10.05 -8.62
N ASP A 46 2.70 -8.91 -9.19
CA ASP A 46 4.05 -8.35 -9.08
C ASP A 46 4.28 -7.80 -7.66
N GLN A 47 5.14 -8.48 -6.89
CA GLN A 47 5.44 -8.13 -5.50
C GLN A 47 5.98 -6.71 -5.36
N ARG A 48 6.72 -6.20 -6.37
CA ARG A 48 7.21 -4.82 -6.39
C ARG A 48 6.06 -3.81 -6.52
N SER A 49 5.07 -4.10 -7.34
CA SER A 49 3.87 -3.28 -7.54
C SER A 49 2.98 -3.27 -6.30
N GLN A 50 2.77 -4.43 -5.66
CA GLN A 50 2.04 -4.53 -4.39
C GLN A 50 2.71 -3.70 -3.30
N LEU A 51 4.03 -3.83 -3.16
CA LEU A 51 4.81 -3.06 -2.20
C LEU A 51 4.69 -1.55 -2.44
N LEU A 52 4.85 -1.11 -3.70
CA LEU A 52 4.72 0.31 -4.03
C LEU A 52 3.32 0.82 -3.68
N ALA A 53 2.27 0.05 -3.95
CA ALA A 53 0.91 0.41 -3.59
C ALA A 53 0.74 0.58 -2.07
N VAL A 54 1.27 -0.36 -1.29
CA VAL A 54 1.29 -0.26 0.18
C VAL A 54 2.03 0.99 0.63
N ILE A 55 3.26 1.24 0.16
CA ILE A 55 4.06 2.41 0.54
C ILE A 55 3.33 3.71 0.22
N HIS A 56 2.62 3.77 -0.92
CA HIS A 56 1.84 4.93 -1.31
C HIS A 56 0.54 5.11 -0.50
N ALA A 57 0.00 4.04 0.09
CA ALA A 57 -1.19 4.09 0.94
C ALA A 57 -0.88 4.51 2.38
N LEU A 58 0.34 4.22 2.83
CA LEU A 58 0.80 4.59 4.15
C LEU A 58 0.89 6.12 4.32
N PRO A 59 0.62 6.66 5.52
CA PRO A 59 0.95 8.04 5.84
C PRO A 59 2.44 8.32 5.63
N ARG A 60 2.79 9.54 5.23
CA ARG A 60 4.15 9.95 4.85
C ARG A 60 5.22 9.65 5.90
N GLU A 61 4.84 9.66 7.18
CA GLU A 61 5.75 9.35 8.28
C GLU A 61 6.14 7.86 8.31
N PHE A 62 5.22 6.96 7.93
CA PHE A 62 5.49 5.53 7.81
C PHE A 62 6.17 5.17 6.48
N SER A 63 5.82 5.85 5.39
CA SER A 63 6.43 5.58 4.08
C SER A 63 7.94 5.84 4.07
N LYS A 64 8.42 6.86 4.80
CA LYS A 64 9.85 7.15 4.98
C LYS A 64 10.59 6.02 5.67
N TYR A 65 10.00 5.46 6.74
CA TYR A 65 10.61 4.37 7.49
C TYR A 65 10.77 3.11 6.64
N VAL A 66 9.69 2.71 5.94
CA VAL A 66 9.70 1.55 5.05
C VAL A 66 10.68 1.74 3.90
N THR A 67 10.71 2.94 3.28
CA THR A 67 11.64 3.24 2.19
C THR A 67 13.10 3.19 2.66
N SER A 68 13.38 3.68 3.88
CA SER A 68 14.73 3.65 4.46
C SER A 68 15.20 2.23 4.76
N GLN A 69 14.32 1.36 5.27
CA GLN A 69 14.66 -0.03 5.58
C GLN A 69 14.78 -0.91 4.33
N MET A 70 14.00 -0.63 3.28
CA MET A 70 14.04 -1.41 2.03
C MET A 70 15.14 -1.00 1.05
N LEU A 71 15.68 0.23 1.18
CA LEU A 71 16.77 0.74 0.33
C LEU A 71 18.15 0.68 1.02
N SER A 72 18.23 0.20 2.26
CA SER A 72 19.50 -0.12 2.89
C SER A 72 19.82 -1.59 2.63
N PRO A 73 20.82 -1.92 1.80
CA PRO A 73 21.47 -3.22 1.93
C PRO A 73 22.20 -3.22 3.28
N GLU A 74 22.02 -4.27 4.08
CA GLU A 74 23.02 -4.62 5.09
C GLU A 74 24.37 -4.91 4.42
#